data_AF-A0A931SQN8-F1
#
_entry.id   AF-A0A931SQN8-F1
#
_cell.length_a   1.000
_cell.length_b   1.000
_cell.length_c   1.000
_cell.angle_alpha   90.00
_cell.angle_beta   90.00
_cell.angle_gamma   90.00
#
_symmetry.space_group_name_H-M   'P 1'
#
loop_
_entity.id
_entity.type
_entity.pdbx_description
1 polymer ?
#
loop_
_entity_poly.entity_id
_entity_poly.type
_entity_poly.pdbx_seq_one_letter_code
_entity_poly.pdbx_strand_id
1 'polypeptide(L)'
;MKPSAQADPEELLETLLRQDEGRLVEGFPVVLYNALRENDSLGWEKKDWRPAKTLRAGALKRLTGFLVLSFLLYRLFGLEKGLLERVRDLLRKCPEGEKTLKDFEAPFLKSEAVKAGALELSTSRLKTSFRRYVVEAPESKGNEKKVHDLELELLLSELFAPRQKELLRKRLAKKPMTATEKAYYYRTVSKRLKALANEELHQLARHLV
;
A
#
# COMPACT_ATOMS: atom_id res chain seq x y z
N MET A 1 -36.83 5.75 -10.12
CA MET A 1 -35.85 4.87 -9.43
C MET A 1 -35.13 5.71 -8.39
N LYS A 2 -35.25 5.35 -7.11
CA LYS A 2 -34.53 6.01 -6.03
C LYS A 2 -33.05 5.60 -6.10
N PRO A 3 -32.09 6.51 -5.91
CA PRO A 3 -30.70 6.11 -5.75
C PRO A 3 -30.59 5.26 -4.49
N SER A 4 -29.90 4.12 -4.58
CA SER A 4 -29.63 3.24 -3.45
C SER A 4 -28.95 4.04 -2.33
N ALA A 5 -29.44 3.91 -1.10
CA ALA A 5 -28.82 4.51 0.07
C ALA A 5 -27.39 3.99 0.20
N GLN A 6 -26.42 4.82 -0.19
CA GLN A 6 -25.01 4.57 0.03
C GLN A 6 -24.80 4.70 1.54
N ALA A 7 -24.39 3.62 2.21
CA ALA A 7 -24.17 3.61 3.65
C ALA A 7 -23.15 4.70 4.03
N ASP A 8 -23.38 5.40 5.15
CA ASP A 8 -22.46 6.42 5.65
C ASP A 8 -21.06 5.79 5.85
N PRO A 9 -20.01 6.28 5.17
CA PRO A 9 -18.66 5.72 5.30
C PRO A 9 -18.14 5.72 6.73
N GLU A 10 -18.55 6.66 7.58
CA GLU A 10 -18.17 6.66 8.99
C GLU A 10 -18.85 5.52 9.76
N GLU A 11 -20.13 5.26 9.49
CA GLU A 11 -20.88 4.14 10.08
C GLU A 11 -20.26 2.80 9.70
N LEU A 12 -19.76 2.67 8.46
CA LEU A 12 -19.04 1.48 8.01
C LEU A 12 -17.68 1.33 8.71
N LEU A 13 -16.91 2.41 8.86
CA LEU A 13 -15.66 2.40 9.61
C LEU A 13 -15.88 2.05 11.09
N GLU A 14 -16.93 2.58 11.71
CA GLU A 14 -17.33 2.22 13.07
C GLU A 14 -17.76 0.76 13.19
N THR A 15 -18.46 0.25 12.19
CA THR A 15 -18.85 -1.16 12.13
C THR A 15 -17.62 -2.05 12.08
N LEU A 16 -16.63 -1.71 11.25
CA LEU A 16 -15.36 -2.43 11.15
C LEU A 16 -14.55 -2.38 12.46
N LEU A 17 -14.57 -1.27 13.20
CA LEU A 17 -13.93 -1.21 14.52
C LEU A 17 -14.52 -2.22 15.52
N ARG A 18 -15.80 -2.57 15.39
CA ARG A 18 -16.48 -3.52 16.28
C ARG A 18 -16.29 -4.98 15.86
N GLN A 19 -15.79 -5.25 14.66
CA GLN A 19 -15.56 -6.62 14.18
C GLN A 19 -14.32 -7.24 14.84
N ASP A 20 -14.43 -8.53 15.16
CA ASP A 20 -13.32 -9.33 15.68
C ASP A 20 -12.72 -10.27 14.60
N GLU A 21 -13.37 -10.37 13.44
CA GLU A 21 -12.86 -11.15 12.33
C GLU A 21 -11.75 -10.40 11.58
N GLY A 22 -10.53 -10.94 11.65
CA GLY A 22 -9.33 -10.38 11.02
C GLY A 22 -9.51 -10.01 9.54
N ARG A 23 -10.25 -10.84 8.78
CA ARG A 23 -10.50 -10.63 7.35
C ARG A 23 -11.41 -9.43 7.06
N LEU A 24 -12.39 -9.16 7.92
CA LEU A 24 -13.29 -8.02 7.76
C LEU A 24 -12.57 -6.72 8.09
N VAL A 25 -11.77 -6.72 9.16
CA VAL A 25 -11.03 -5.52 9.59
C VAL A 25 -9.85 -5.17 8.66
N GLU A 26 -9.35 -6.14 7.88
CA GLU A 26 -8.40 -5.89 6.78
C GLU A 26 -8.98 -4.95 5.71
N GLY A 27 -10.30 -4.80 5.62
CA GLY A 27 -10.97 -3.84 4.75
C GLY A 27 -10.93 -2.39 5.24
N PHE A 28 -10.58 -2.14 6.51
CA PHE A 28 -10.61 -0.80 7.10
C PHE A 28 -9.76 0.22 6.32
N PRO A 29 -8.49 -0.06 5.94
CA PRO A 29 -7.69 0.91 5.20
C PRO A 29 -8.27 1.26 3.83
N VAL A 30 -8.99 0.31 3.20
CA VAL A 30 -9.66 0.50 1.90
C VAL A 30 -10.88 1.41 2.06
N VAL A 31 -11.73 1.12 3.05
CA VAL A 31 -12.91 1.94 3.34
C VAL A 31 -12.50 3.36 3.71
N LEU A 32 -11.45 3.51 4.55
CA LEU A 32 -10.94 4.82 4.93
C LEU A 32 -10.40 5.59 3.72
N TYR A 33 -9.72 4.90 2.80
CA TYR A 33 -9.18 5.52 1.59
C TYR A 33 -10.30 6.09 0.73
N ASN A 34 -11.33 5.28 0.46
CA ASN A 34 -12.48 5.71 -0.33
C ASN A 34 -13.25 6.83 0.37
N ALA A 35 -13.46 6.71 1.69
CA ALA A 35 -14.17 7.71 2.49
C ALA A 35 -13.45 9.07 2.45
N LEU A 36 -12.13 9.10 2.58
CA LEU A 36 -11.34 10.33 2.48
C LEU A 36 -11.28 10.86 1.04
N ARG A 37 -11.25 10.00 0.02
CA ARG A 37 -11.19 10.43 -1.38
C ARG A 37 -12.51 11.02 -1.88
N GLU A 38 -13.64 10.47 -1.46
CA GLU A 38 -14.96 10.81 -2.01
C GLU A 38 -15.73 11.83 -1.18
N ASN A 39 -15.37 12.03 0.10
CA ASN A 39 -16.03 13.03 0.95
C ASN A 39 -15.17 14.26 1.19
N ASP A 40 -15.83 15.42 1.17
CA ASP A 40 -15.23 16.71 1.49
C ASP A 40 -14.59 16.73 2.90
N SER A 41 -15.20 16.04 3.88
CA SER A 41 -14.62 15.86 5.22
C SER A 41 -15.40 14.82 6.05
N LEU A 42 -14.68 13.94 6.75
CA LEU A 42 -15.23 13.04 7.77
C LEU A 42 -15.53 13.83 9.07
N GLY A 43 -16.59 13.48 9.79
CA GLY A 43 -16.84 13.92 11.16
C GLY A 43 -15.64 13.70 12.09
N TRP A 44 -14.86 12.64 11.87
CA TRP A 44 -13.62 12.36 12.61
C TRP A 44 -12.53 13.43 12.37
N GLU A 45 -12.60 14.17 11.27
CA GLU A 45 -11.65 15.24 10.94
C GLU A 45 -11.98 16.56 11.64
N LYS A 46 -13.19 16.72 12.19
CA LYS A 46 -13.61 17.92 12.92
C LYS A 46 -12.70 18.22 14.12
N LYS A 47 -12.46 19.52 14.38
CA LYS A 47 -11.52 20.00 15.41
C LYS A 47 -11.91 19.63 16.84
N ASP A 48 -13.18 19.36 17.09
CA ASP A 48 -13.77 19.00 18.38
C ASP A 48 -13.87 17.48 18.58
N TRP A 49 -13.71 16.68 17.52
CA TRP A 49 -13.70 15.23 17.66
C TRP A 49 -12.50 14.76 18.50
N ARG A 50 -12.81 14.02 19.57
CA ARG A 50 -11.82 13.47 20.51
C ARG A 50 -12.10 11.97 20.66
N PRO A 51 -11.35 11.09 19.99
CA PRO A 51 -11.61 9.65 20.04
C PRO A 51 -11.48 9.10 21.48
N ALA A 52 -10.59 9.68 22.29
CA ALA A 52 -10.42 9.29 23.70
C ALA A 52 -11.63 9.61 24.61
N LYS A 53 -12.51 10.54 24.22
CA LYS A 53 -13.72 10.89 24.97
C LYS A 53 -14.95 10.14 24.47
N THR A 54 -14.92 9.65 23.24
CA THR A 54 -16.06 9.02 22.56
C THR A 54 -15.96 7.50 22.55
N LEU A 55 -14.74 6.95 22.51
CA LEU A 55 -14.50 5.51 22.43
C LEU A 55 -14.01 4.93 23.76
N ARG A 56 -14.41 3.69 24.03
CA ARG A 56 -13.84 2.88 25.12
C ARG A 56 -12.36 2.58 24.84
N ALA A 57 -11.57 2.35 25.89
CA ALA A 57 -10.12 2.13 25.78
C ALA A 57 -9.71 1.04 24.77
N GLY A 58 -10.44 -0.09 24.72
CA GLY A 58 -10.18 -1.16 23.75
C GLY A 58 -10.43 -0.74 22.30
N ALA A 59 -11.56 -0.07 22.05
CA ALA A 59 -11.92 0.44 20.73
C ALA A 59 -10.95 1.55 20.27
N LEU A 60 -10.51 2.40 21.20
CA LEU A 60 -9.50 3.42 20.95
C LEU A 60 -8.16 2.80 20.51
N LYS A 61 -7.66 1.80 21.24
CA LYS A 61 -6.42 1.09 20.85
C LYS A 61 -6.54 0.43 19.47
N ARG A 62 -7.71 -0.14 19.17
CA ARG A 62 -8.00 -0.76 17.87
C ARG A 62 -8.01 0.29 16.75
N LEU A 63 -8.72 1.40 16.94
CA LEU A 63 -8.73 2.53 16.01
C LEU A 63 -7.31 3.05 15.76
N THR A 64 -6.53 3.29 16.81
CA THR A 64 -5.13 3.73 16.68
C THR A 64 -4.34 2.77 15.81
N GLY A 65 -4.43 1.46 16.08
CA GLY A 65 -3.76 0.44 15.27
C GLY A 65 -4.19 0.45 13.80
N PHE A 66 -5.49 0.60 13.53
CA PHE A 66 -6.02 0.62 12.16
C PHE A 66 -5.61 1.89 11.39
N LEU A 67 -5.61 3.05 12.06
CA LEU A 67 -5.12 4.30 11.47
C LEU A 67 -3.61 4.22 11.17
N VAL A 68 -2.81 3.61 12.07
CA VAL A 68 -1.38 3.40 11.85
C VAL A 68 -1.16 2.50 10.63
N LEU A 69 -1.88 1.39 10.54
CA LEU A 69 -1.77 0.48 9.40
C LEU A 69 -2.21 1.13 8.10
N SER A 70 -3.27 1.94 8.14
CA SER A 70 -3.72 2.72 6.98
C SER A 70 -2.64 3.71 6.55
N PHE A 71 -2.06 4.48 7.48
CA PHE A 71 -0.97 5.40 7.19
C PHE A 71 0.25 4.70 6.58
N LEU A 72 0.66 3.54 7.14
CA LEU A 72 1.79 2.77 6.65
C LEU A 72 1.53 2.19 5.25
N LEU A 73 0.31 1.70 4.98
CA LEU A 73 -0.09 1.25 3.64
C LEU A 73 -0.10 2.41 2.65
N TYR A 74 -0.65 3.56 3.03
CA TYR A 74 -0.74 4.72 2.15
C TYR A 74 0.65 5.25 1.81
N ARG A 75 1.57 5.21 2.79
CA ARG A 75 2.98 5.55 2.61
C ARG A 75 3.70 4.54 1.72
N LEU A 76 3.46 3.25 1.93
CA LEU A 76 4.07 2.16 1.16
C LEU A 76 3.67 2.22 -0.33
N PHE A 77 2.39 2.46 -0.60
CA PHE A 77 1.85 2.51 -1.96
C PHE A 77 1.87 3.91 -2.58
N GLY A 78 2.52 4.89 -1.93
CA GLY A 78 2.76 6.21 -2.50
C GLY A 78 1.50 7.01 -2.81
N LEU A 79 0.47 6.90 -1.97
CA LEU A 79 -0.77 7.66 -2.14
C LEU A 79 -0.53 9.16 -1.98
N GLU A 80 -1.52 9.96 -2.38
CA GLU A 80 -1.42 11.42 -2.39
C GLU A 80 -1.07 11.99 -1.01
N LYS A 81 -0.16 12.98 -0.99
CA LYS A 81 0.31 13.61 0.24
C LYS A 81 -0.84 14.19 1.08
N GLY A 82 -1.89 14.70 0.44
CA GLY A 82 -3.08 15.21 1.14
C GLY A 82 -3.78 14.14 1.97
N LEU A 83 -3.95 12.93 1.42
CA LEU A 83 -4.54 11.79 2.15
C LEU A 83 -3.66 11.33 3.31
N LEU A 84 -2.34 11.26 3.09
CA LEU A 84 -1.36 10.94 4.13
C LEU A 84 -1.42 11.92 5.31
N GLU A 85 -1.48 13.23 5.05
CA GLU A 85 -1.60 14.23 6.11
C GLU A 85 -2.94 14.13 6.85
N ARG A 86 -4.06 13.88 6.14
CA ARG A 86 -5.38 13.69 6.76
C ARG A 86 -5.38 12.51 7.74
N VAL A 87 -4.84 11.35 7.33
CA VAL A 87 -4.71 10.19 8.24
C VAL A 87 -3.76 10.50 9.39
N ARG A 88 -2.67 11.23 9.12
CA ARG A 88 -1.73 11.65 10.18
C ARG A 88 -2.38 12.58 11.20
N ASP A 89 -3.25 13.48 10.77
CA ASP A 89 -4.01 14.35 11.66
C ASP A 89 -5.02 13.57 12.50
N LEU A 90 -5.68 12.56 11.93
CA LEU A 90 -6.50 11.62 12.71
C LEU A 90 -5.66 10.86 13.76
N LEU A 91 -4.46 10.42 13.39
CA LEU A 91 -3.53 9.76 14.32
C LEU A 91 -3.10 10.66 15.47
N ARG A 92 -2.84 11.95 15.21
CA ARG A 92 -2.48 12.93 16.25
C ARG A 92 -3.59 13.15 17.29
N LYS A 93 -4.86 12.89 16.93
CA LYS A 93 -5.99 12.94 17.86
C LYS A 93 -6.08 11.70 18.76
N CYS A 94 -5.39 10.62 18.41
CA CYS A 94 -5.35 9.39 19.19
C CYS A 94 -4.21 9.43 20.23
N PRO A 95 -4.49 9.17 21.52
CA PRO A 95 -3.45 8.95 22.51
C PRO A 95 -2.50 7.83 22.06
N GLU A 96 -1.20 8.03 22.27
CA GLU A 96 -0.13 7.11 21.87
C GLU A 96 0.00 6.84 20.35
N GLY A 97 -0.70 7.55 19.47
CA GLY A 97 -0.68 7.29 18.02
C GLY A 97 0.73 7.28 17.39
N GLU A 98 1.56 8.26 17.72
CA GLU A 98 2.95 8.33 17.23
C GLU A 98 3.85 7.24 17.81
N LYS A 99 3.56 6.76 19.03
CA LYS A 99 4.28 5.64 19.64
C LYS A 99 3.89 4.33 18.95
N THR A 100 2.60 4.07 18.78
CA THR A 100 2.09 2.91 18.05
C THR A 100 2.60 2.87 16.61
N LEU A 101 2.72 4.03 15.95
CA LEU A 101 3.33 4.12 14.63
C LEU A 101 4.76 3.59 14.62
N LYS A 102 5.62 4.07 15.52
CA LYS A 102 7.00 3.59 15.65
C LYS A 102 7.07 2.09 15.97
N ASP A 103 6.20 1.62 16.85
CA ASP A 103 6.15 0.21 17.25
C ASP A 103 5.75 -0.70 16.07
N PHE A 104 4.90 -0.21 15.15
CA PHE A 104 4.41 -1.00 14.01
C PHE A 104 5.33 -0.90 12.78
N GLU A 105 6.18 0.13 12.66
CA GLU A 105 7.01 0.34 11.46
C GLU A 105 7.90 -0.86 11.13
N ALA A 106 8.68 -1.36 12.09
CA ALA A 106 9.59 -2.47 11.83
C ALA A 106 8.86 -3.79 11.51
N PRO A 107 7.87 -4.25 12.31
CA PRO A 107 7.07 -5.44 11.97
C PRO A 107 6.35 -5.30 10.63
N PHE A 108 5.78 -4.13 10.34
CA PHE A 108 5.09 -3.87 9.07
C PHE A 108 6.04 -3.99 7.88
N LEU A 109 7.24 -3.42 7.95
CA LEU A 109 8.23 -3.53 6.86
C LEU A 109 8.65 -4.98 6.63
N LYS A 110 8.84 -5.75 7.70
CA LYS A 110 9.20 -7.18 7.65
C LYS A 110 8.04 -8.12 7.31
N SER A 111 6.83 -7.59 7.13
CA SER A 111 5.62 -8.37 6.89
C SER A 111 5.24 -9.31 8.06
N GLU A 112 5.62 -8.94 9.29
CA GLU A 112 5.31 -9.66 10.53
C GLU A 112 3.91 -9.30 11.05
N ALA A 113 3.40 -10.08 12.00
CA ALA A 113 2.11 -9.80 12.63
C ALA A 113 2.20 -8.60 13.59
N VAL A 114 1.11 -7.84 13.69
CA VAL A 114 0.98 -6.67 14.57
C VAL A 114 -0.30 -6.73 15.38
N LYS A 115 -0.27 -6.18 16.61
CA LYS A 115 -1.41 -6.22 17.53
C LYS A 115 -2.17 -4.91 17.57
N ALA A 116 -3.34 -4.86 16.95
CA ALA A 116 -4.27 -3.73 17.01
C ALA A 116 -5.35 -3.98 18.07
N GLY A 117 -5.08 -3.57 19.31
CA GLY A 117 -5.92 -3.91 20.46
C GLY A 117 -5.83 -5.41 20.79
N ALA A 118 -6.96 -6.11 20.78
CA ALA A 118 -7.01 -7.56 20.99
C ALA A 118 -6.76 -8.38 19.71
N LEU A 119 -6.69 -7.73 18.54
CA LEU A 119 -6.57 -8.40 17.24
C LEU A 119 -5.11 -8.50 16.81
N GLU A 120 -4.73 -9.67 16.34
CA GLU A 120 -3.45 -9.90 15.68
C GLU A 120 -3.66 -9.93 14.16
N LEU A 121 -2.98 -9.03 13.45
CA LEU A 121 -3.17 -8.81 12.03
C LEU A 121 -1.90 -9.15 11.25
N SER A 122 -2.07 -9.87 10.15
CA SER A 122 -0.99 -10.18 9.23
C SER A 122 -0.73 -8.98 8.31
N THR A 123 0.45 -8.37 8.43
CA THR A 123 0.79 -7.21 7.59
C THR A 123 1.06 -7.58 6.14
N SER A 124 1.50 -8.82 5.84
CA SER A 124 1.56 -9.32 4.46
C SER A 124 0.18 -9.37 3.81
N ARG A 125 -0.81 -9.95 4.50
CA ARG A 125 -2.20 -10.01 4.00
C ARG A 125 -2.80 -8.62 3.81
N LEU A 126 -2.58 -7.71 4.76
CA LEU A 126 -3.02 -6.31 4.63
C LEU A 126 -2.45 -5.64 3.37
N LYS A 127 -1.14 -5.81 3.10
CA LYS A 127 -0.51 -5.26 1.89
C LYS A 127 -1.14 -5.85 0.63
N THR A 128 -1.32 -7.16 0.57
CA THR A 128 -1.92 -7.85 -0.59
C THR A 128 -3.36 -7.41 -0.82
N SER A 129 -4.19 -7.41 0.22
CA SER A 129 -5.58 -6.97 0.15
C SER A 129 -5.67 -5.51 -0.30
N PHE A 130 -4.89 -4.62 0.33
CA PHE A 130 -4.91 -3.21 -0.02
C PHE A 130 -4.45 -2.95 -1.46
N ARG A 131 -3.38 -3.60 -1.91
CA ARG A 131 -2.91 -3.52 -3.30
C ARG A 131 -4.03 -3.89 -4.27
N ARG A 132 -4.69 -5.04 -4.06
CA ARG A 132 -5.74 -5.52 -4.95
C ARG A 132 -6.94 -4.57 -5.06
N TYR A 133 -7.36 -3.98 -3.94
CA TYR A 133 -8.59 -3.18 -3.90
C TYR A 133 -8.40 -1.67 -4.14
N VAL A 134 -7.21 -1.13 -3.88
CA VAL A 134 -6.95 0.31 -4.00
C VAL A 134 -5.97 0.63 -5.13
N VAL A 135 -4.97 -0.23 -5.35
CA VAL A 135 -3.89 0.03 -6.31
C VAL A 135 -4.19 -0.58 -7.68
N GLU A 136 -4.74 -1.81 -7.69
CA GLU A 136 -5.06 -2.56 -8.91
C GLU A 136 -6.53 -2.43 -9.35
N ALA A 137 -7.35 -1.66 -8.62
CA ALA A 137 -8.75 -1.49 -8.97
C ALA A 137 -8.92 -0.68 -10.28
N PRO A 138 -9.71 -1.18 -11.25
CA PRO A 138 -9.77 -0.67 -12.64
C PRO A 138 -10.38 0.73 -12.82
N GLU A 139 -10.74 1.45 -11.76
CA GLU A 139 -11.48 2.72 -11.84
C GLU A 139 -10.63 4.00 -11.69
N SER A 140 -9.30 3.91 -11.56
CA SER A 140 -8.44 5.11 -11.40
C SER A 140 -7.40 5.29 -12.53
N LYS A 141 -7.90 5.58 -13.74
CA LYS A 141 -7.15 5.71 -15.02
C LYS A 141 -6.02 6.77 -15.07
N GLY A 142 -5.69 7.43 -13.97
CA GLY A 142 -4.53 8.34 -13.87
C GLY A 142 -3.26 7.71 -13.26
N ASN A 143 -3.39 6.58 -12.56
CA ASN A 143 -2.32 6.00 -11.73
C ASN A 143 -1.69 4.71 -12.31
N GLU A 144 -2.30 4.12 -13.34
CA GLU A 144 -1.86 2.83 -13.93
C GLU A 144 -0.41 2.85 -14.41
N LYS A 145 0.04 3.93 -15.05
CA LYS A 145 1.44 4.06 -15.49
C LYS A 145 2.42 4.09 -14.32
N LYS A 146 2.13 4.84 -13.25
CA LYS A 146 3.03 4.96 -12.10
C LYS A 146 3.08 3.68 -11.26
N VAL A 147 1.94 3.00 -11.10
CA VAL A 147 1.86 1.70 -10.42
C VAL A 147 2.58 0.63 -11.24
N HIS A 148 2.31 0.56 -12.55
CA HIS A 148 3.00 -0.35 -13.46
C HIS A 148 4.51 -0.09 -13.48
N ASP A 149 4.93 1.18 -13.49
CA ASP A 149 6.35 1.57 -13.45
C ASP A 149 7.01 1.14 -12.12
N LEU A 150 6.31 1.22 -10.98
CA LEU A 150 6.81 0.82 -9.66
C LEU A 150 6.86 -0.71 -9.48
N GLU A 151 5.85 -1.42 -9.95
CA GLU A 151 5.85 -2.90 -9.97
C GLU A 151 6.93 -3.43 -10.90
N LEU A 152 7.06 -2.83 -12.09
CA LEU A 152 8.14 -3.13 -13.01
C LEU A 152 9.51 -2.84 -12.38
N GLU A 153 9.66 -1.71 -11.67
CA GLU A 153 10.91 -1.38 -10.98
C GLU A 153 11.26 -2.39 -9.88
N LEU A 154 10.27 -2.90 -9.15
CA LEU A 154 10.46 -3.94 -8.14
C LEU A 154 10.93 -5.24 -8.78
N LEU A 155 10.22 -5.74 -9.79
CA LEU A 155 10.58 -6.95 -10.54
C LEU A 155 11.96 -6.83 -11.20
N LEU A 156 12.29 -5.66 -11.75
CA LEU A 156 13.63 -5.38 -12.28
C LEU A 156 14.71 -5.42 -11.20
N SER A 157 14.39 -5.05 -9.96
CA SER A 157 15.35 -5.07 -8.85
C SER A 157 15.67 -6.47 -8.34
N GLU A 158 14.76 -7.44 -8.55
CA GLU A 158 15.02 -8.85 -8.26
C GLU A 158 15.98 -9.49 -9.28
N LEU A 159 15.93 -9.03 -10.52
CA LEU A 159 16.66 -9.61 -11.64
C LEU A 159 17.94 -8.86 -12.01
N PHE A 160 18.05 -7.58 -11.68
CA PHE A 160 19.13 -6.71 -12.14
C PHE A 160 19.69 -5.81 -11.04
N ALA A 161 21.02 -5.76 -10.95
CA ALA A 161 21.71 -4.82 -10.06
C ALA A 161 21.52 -3.36 -10.53
N PRO A 162 21.71 -2.34 -9.66
CA PRO A 162 21.48 -0.93 -10.00
C PRO A 162 22.17 -0.48 -11.31
N ARG A 163 23.46 -0.81 -11.46
CA ARG A 163 24.25 -0.52 -12.67
C ARG A 163 23.69 -1.18 -13.94
N GLN A 164 23.07 -2.35 -13.81
CA GLN A 164 22.45 -3.06 -14.94
C GLN A 164 21.12 -2.39 -15.34
N LYS A 165 20.32 -1.92 -14.37
CA LYS A 165 19.09 -1.14 -14.61
C LYS A 165 19.38 0.17 -15.32
N GLU A 166 20.46 0.87 -14.97
CA GLU A 166 20.89 2.06 -15.69
C GLU A 166 21.19 1.79 -17.17
N LEU A 167 21.89 0.69 -17.46
CA LEU A 167 22.18 0.29 -18.84
C LEU A 167 20.90 -0.07 -19.61
N LEU A 168 19.94 -0.74 -18.98
CA LEU A 168 18.62 -1.01 -19.57
C LEU A 168 17.90 0.29 -19.96
N ARG A 169 17.81 1.25 -19.03
CA ARG A 169 17.18 2.56 -19.29
C ARG A 169 17.91 3.33 -20.39
N LYS A 170 19.24 3.32 -20.37
CA LYS A 170 20.09 3.97 -21.39
C LYS A 170 19.85 3.36 -22.77
N ARG A 171 19.71 2.03 -22.84
CA ARG A 171 19.40 1.30 -24.08
C ARG A 171 17.98 1.58 -24.58
N LEU A 172 16.99 1.56 -23.69
CA LEU A 172 15.58 1.83 -23.99
C LEU A 172 15.39 3.26 -24.52
N ALA A 173 16.04 4.23 -23.89
CA ALA A 173 16.05 5.63 -24.31
C ALA A 173 16.96 5.92 -25.53
N LYS A 174 17.52 4.88 -26.17
CA LYS A 174 18.45 4.98 -27.31
C LYS A 174 19.66 5.91 -27.08
N LYS A 175 20.09 6.09 -25.83
CA LYS A 175 21.25 6.92 -25.46
C LYS A 175 22.56 6.20 -25.80
N PRO A 176 23.63 6.94 -26.18
CA PRO A 176 24.91 6.35 -26.55
C PRO A 176 25.60 5.67 -25.35
N MET A 177 26.05 4.44 -25.53
CA MET A 177 26.83 3.69 -24.54
C MET A 177 28.33 3.72 -24.88
N THR A 178 29.18 3.80 -23.85
CA THR A 178 30.64 3.68 -23.99
C THR A 178 31.05 2.25 -24.39
N ALA A 179 32.28 2.06 -24.86
CA ALA A 179 32.80 0.74 -25.22
C ALA A 179 32.70 -0.26 -24.05
N THR A 180 33.05 0.19 -22.84
CA THR A 180 32.99 -0.61 -21.61
C THR A 180 31.55 -0.95 -21.21
N GLU A 181 30.62 0.01 -21.33
CA GLU A 181 29.19 -0.21 -21.05
C GLU A 181 28.59 -1.23 -22.03
N LYS A 182 28.92 -1.14 -23.32
CA LYS A 182 28.48 -2.11 -24.33
C LYS A 182 28.99 -3.51 -24.02
N ALA A 183 30.29 -3.64 -23.71
CA ALA A 183 30.89 -4.94 -23.38
C ALA A 183 30.20 -5.58 -22.15
N TYR A 184 29.98 -4.80 -21.10
CA TYR A 184 29.29 -5.27 -19.89
C TYR A 184 27.82 -5.63 -20.16
N TYR A 185 27.10 -4.83 -20.96
CA TYR A 185 25.73 -5.11 -21.35
C TYR A 185 25.62 -6.46 -22.09
N TYR A 186 26.43 -6.69 -23.12
CA TYR A 186 26.36 -7.93 -23.91
C TYR A 186 26.81 -9.17 -23.13
N ARG A 187 27.82 -9.05 -22.26
CA ARG A 187 28.33 -10.19 -21.48
C ARG A 187 27.39 -10.64 -20.37
N THR A 188 26.67 -9.70 -19.75
CA THR A 188 25.93 -9.96 -18.50
C THR A 188 24.43 -9.70 -18.65
N VAL A 189 24.04 -8.48 -19.03
CA VAL A 189 22.62 -8.06 -19.05
C VAL A 189 21.84 -8.75 -20.17
N SER A 190 22.44 -8.86 -21.37
CA SER A 190 21.78 -9.42 -22.56
C SER A 190 21.38 -10.88 -22.37
N LYS A 191 22.16 -11.68 -21.64
CA LYS A 191 21.85 -13.10 -21.39
C LYS A 191 20.56 -13.26 -20.59
N ARG A 192 20.38 -12.45 -19.53
CA ARG A 192 19.16 -12.44 -18.72
C ARG A 192 17.95 -11.98 -19.51
N LEU A 193 18.10 -10.93 -20.32
CA LEU A 193 17.02 -10.47 -21.21
C LEU A 193 16.62 -11.52 -22.24
N LYS A 194 17.57 -12.27 -22.80
CA LYS A 194 17.26 -13.37 -23.72
C LYS A 194 16.46 -14.48 -23.05
N ALA A 195 16.80 -14.82 -21.80
CA ALA A 195 16.03 -15.78 -21.02
C ALA A 195 14.61 -15.29 -20.75
N LEU A 196 14.46 -14.02 -20.32
CA LEU A 196 13.14 -13.39 -20.13
C LEU A 196 12.36 -13.20 -21.44
N ALA A 197 13.02 -13.18 -22.60
CA ALA A 197 12.32 -13.10 -23.88
C ALA A 197 11.90 -14.47 -24.43
N ASN A 198 12.27 -15.57 -23.75
CA ASN A 198 11.95 -16.91 -24.19
C ASN A 198 10.56 -17.33 -23.67
N GLU A 199 9.65 -17.62 -24.61
CA GLU A 199 8.25 -17.92 -24.30
C GLU A 199 8.08 -19.23 -23.52
N GLU A 200 8.87 -20.26 -23.83
CA GLU A 200 8.81 -21.55 -23.12
C GLU A 200 9.22 -21.40 -21.66
N LEU A 201 10.27 -20.62 -21.39
CA LEU A 201 10.72 -20.34 -20.02
C LEU A 201 9.68 -19.52 -19.24
N HIS A 202 9.00 -18.58 -19.90
CA HIS A 202 7.89 -17.85 -19.30
C HIS A 202 6.72 -18.78 -18.94
N GLN A 203 6.33 -19.68 -19.84
CA GLN A 203 5.27 -20.65 -19.56
C GLN A 203 5.66 -21.55 -18.39
N LEU A 204 6.90 -22.04 -18.35
CA LEU A 204 7.40 -22.86 -17.25
C LEU A 204 7.31 -22.11 -15.91
N ALA A 205 7.76 -20.86 -15.85
CA ALA A 205 7.68 -20.05 -14.64
C ALA A 205 6.24 -19.86 -14.15
N ARG A 206 5.28 -19.65 -15.06
CA ARG A 206 3.85 -19.50 -14.73
C ARG A 206 3.18 -20.77 -14.20
N HIS A 207 3.74 -21.94 -14.49
CA HIS A 207 3.23 -23.21 -13.94
C HIS A 207 3.82 -23.53 -12.56
N LEU A 208 4.99 -22.97 -12.23
CA LEU A 208 5.72 -23.27 -11.00
C LEU A 208 5.47 -22.26 -9.87
N VAL A 209 4.87 -21.11 -10.18
CA VAL A 209 4.49 -20.05 -9.26
C VAL A 209 2.97 -19.98 -9.19
#